data_AF-A0A644Y9I9-F1
#
_entry.id   AF-A0A644Y9I9-F1
#
_cell.length_a   1.000
_cell.length_b   1.000
_cell.length_c   1.000
_cell.angle_alpha   90.00
_cell.angle_beta   90.00
_cell.angle_gamma   90.00
#
_symmetry.space_group_name_H-M   'P 1'
#
loop_
_entity.id
_entity.type
_entity.pdbx_description
1 polymer ?
#
loop_
_entity_poly.entity_id
_entity_poly.type
_entity_poly.pdbx_seq_one_letter_code
_entity_poly.pdbx_strand_id
1 'polypeptide(L)'
;MGNVAVIFKTKYGHTKQYAEWISEELKCDLFEQSEISGEKMLEYDTIVYGGGLYASGILGVDLITKNFSRINNKNIVVFTVGLADPDIKSQFEPIIKKNFTDEMQKRINIFHLRGGNKLQGVGNCSQGNDGSSQILG
;
A
#
# COMPACT_ATOMS: atom_id res chain seq x y z
N MET A 1 -17.78 -6.31 15.38
CA MET A 1 -16.60 -6.27 14.48
C MET A 1 -16.78 -5.02 13.64
N GLY A 2 -15.81 -4.09 13.63
CA GLY A 2 -15.95 -2.85 12.87
C GLY A 2 -15.67 -3.07 11.38
N ASN A 3 -16.30 -2.30 10.51
CA ASN A 3 -16.12 -2.41 9.07
C ASN A 3 -14.81 -1.74 8.65
N VAL A 4 -14.00 -2.44 7.85
CA VAL A 4 -12.71 -1.94 7.36
C VAL A 4 -12.79 -1.73 5.85
N ALA A 5 -12.30 -0.58 5.39
CA ALA A 5 -12.07 -0.33 3.97
C ALA A 5 -10.56 -0.18 3.72
N VAL A 6 -10.04 -1.00 2.81
CA VAL A 6 -8.71 -0.81 2.22
C VAL A 6 -8.89 -0.03 0.93
N ILE A 7 -8.29 1.14 0.86
CA ILE A 7 -8.35 2.03 -0.29
C ILE A 7 -6.93 2.21 -0.79
N PHE A 8 -6.69 2.07 -2.09
CA PHE A 8 -5.34 2.26 -2.62
C PHE A 8 -5.32 3.08 -3.90
N LYS A 9 -4.17 3.69 -4.16
CA LYS A 9 -3.84 4.24 -5.47
C LYS A 9 -2.45 3.81 -5.88
N THR A 10 -2.32 3.30 -7.11
CA THR A 10 -1.06 2.82 -7.63
C THR A 10 -0.77 3.37 -9.02
N LYS A 11 0.51 3.40 -9.40
CA LYS A 11 0.96 3.70 -10.77
C LYS A 11 1.55 2.47 -11.45
N TYR A 12 2.28 1.65 -10.70
CA TYR A 12 3.03 0.49 -11.21
C TYR A 12 2.60 -0.84 -10.59
N GLY A 13 1.54 -0.87 -9.79
CA GLY A 13 0.93 -2.11 -9.29
C GLY A 13 1.41 -2.57 -7.91
N HIS A 14 2.60 -2.20 -7.44
CA HIS A 14 3.10 -2.68 -6.14
C HIS A 14 2.17 -2.36 -4.96
N THR A 15 1.64 -1.14 -4.90
CA THR A 15 0.67 -0.75 -3.85
C THR A 15 -0.60 -1.58 -3.89
N LYS A 16 -1.07 -1.98 -5.09
CA LYS A 16 -2.26 -2.80 -5.27
C LYS A 16 -2.07 -4.18 -4.65
N GLN A 17 -0.92 -4.81 -4.91
CA GLN A 17 -0.60 -6.13 -4.34
C GLN A 17 -0.63 -6.13 -2.80
N TYR A 18 -0.05 -5.10 -2.16
CA TYR A 18 -0.14 -4.98 -0.70
C TYR A 18 -1.58 -4.74 -0.22
N ALA A 19 -2.36 -3.93 -0.95
CA ALA A 19 -3.76 -3.66 -0.61
C ALA A 19 -4.62 -4.94 -0.70
N GLU A 20 -4.42 -5.74 -1.74
CA GLU A 20 -5.07 -7.05 -1.93
C GLU A 20 -4.75 -7.98 -0.76
N TRP A 21 -3.47 -8.19 -0.43
CA TRP A 21 -3.08 -9.03 0.70
C TRP A 21 -3.67 -8.58 2.04
N ILE A 22 -3.66 -7.27 2.32
CA ILE A 22 -4.26 -6.73 3.54
C ILE A 22 -5.77 -7.00 3.55
N SER A 23 -6.46 -6.80 2.42
CA SER A 23 -7.90 -7.02 2.32
C SER A 23 -8.29 -8.49 2.47
N GLU A 24 -7.48 -9.40 1.92
CA GLU A 24 -7.69 -10.85 2.02
C GLU A 24 -7.51 -11.34 3.46
N GLU A 25 -6.43 -10.92 4.12
CA GLU A 25 -6.13 -11.29 5.50
C GLU A 25 -7.19 -10.77 6.47
N LEU A 26 -7.64 -9.52 6.27
CA LEU A 26 -8.66 -8.89 7.11
C LEU A 26 -10.10 -9.25 6.70
N LYS A 27 -10.29 -9.90 5.55
CA LYS A 27 -11.60 -10.21 4.94
C LYS A 27 -12.49 -8.97 4.86
N CYS A 28 -11.96 -7.90 4.27
CA CYS A 28 -12.62 -6.60 4.22
C CYS A 28 -12.74 -6.05 2.79
N ASP A 29 -13.42 -4.91 2.66
CA ASP A 29 -13.64 -4.30 1.36
C ASP A 29 -12.34 -3.67 0.84
N LEU A 30 -12.14 -3.80 -0.48
CA LEU A 30 -11.01 -3.26 -1.22
C LEU A 30 -11.52 -2.30 -2.31
N PHE A 31 -10.96 -1.11 -2.37
CA PHE A 31 -11.29 -0.10 -3.37
C PHE A 31 -10.02 0.47 -4.00
N GLU A 32 -10.01 0.58 -5.33
CA GLU A 32 -9.14 1.58 -5.93
C GLU A 32 -9.72 2.98 -5.60
N GLN A 33 -8.86 3.97 -5.36
CA GLN A 33 -9.30 5.31 -4.92
C GLN A 33 -10.36 5.92 -5.86
N SER A 34 -10.34 5.61 -7.16
CA SER A 34 -11.33 6.09 -8.13
C SER A 34 -12.72 5.48 -7.98
N GLU A 35 -12.85 4.36 -7.26
CA GLU A 35 -14.07 3.57 -7.12
C GLU A 35 -14.86 3.89 -5.84
N ILE A 36 -14.30 4.72 -4.96
CA ILE A 36 -14.90 5.09 -3.68
C ILE A 36 -15.07 6.61 -3.55
N SER A 37 -16.26 7.02 -3.13
CA SER A 37 -16.54 8.41 -2.78
C SER A 37 -16.12 8.70 -1.33
N GLY A 38 -15.84 9.97 -1.04
CA GLY A 38 -15.58 10.40 0.34
C GLY A 38 -16.73 10.09 1.29
N GLU A 39 -17.98 10.14 0.81
CA GLU A 39 -19.17 9.78 1.59
C GLU A 39 -19.21 8.30 1.96
N LYS A 40 -19.02 7.42 0.97
CA LYS A 40 -19.01 5.96 1.19
C LYS A 40 -17.90 5.55 2.15
N MET A 41 -16.74 6.20 2.08
CA MET A 41 -15.63 5.98 3.01
C MET A 41 -16.02 6.23 4.48
N LEU A 42 -17.00 7.10 4.76
CA LEU A 42 -17.42 7.39 6.14
C LEU A 42 -18.24 6.27 6.78
N GLU A 43 -18.74 5.32 6.00
CA GLU A 43 -19.49 4.17 6.50
C GLU A 43 -18.59 3.15 7.24
N TYR A 44 -17.27 3.27 7.10
CA TYR A 44 -16.29 2.37 7.70
C TYR A 44 -15.74 2.90 9.02
N ASP A 45 -15.47 2.00 9.97
CA ASP A 45 -14.87 2.33 11.26
C ASP A 45 -13.35 2.47 11.18
N THR A 46 -12.75 1.71 10.26
CA THR A 46 -11.32 1.70 10.00
C THR A 46 -11.05 1.95 8.53
N ILE A 47 -10.17 2.91 8.26
CA ILE A 47 -9.77 3.30 6.91
C ILE A 47 -8.28 3.00 6.78
N VAL A 48 -7.94 2.09 5.86
CA VAL A 48 -6.56 1.77 5.51
C VAL A 48 -6.29 2.34 4.12
N TYR A 49 -5.37 3.31 4.02
CA TYR A 49 -5.03 3.93 2.76
C TYR A 49 -3.62 3.56 2.29
N GLY A 50 -3.51 3.06 1.05
CA GLY A 50 -2.27 2.67 0.41
C GLY A 50 -1.87 3.61 -0.72
N GLY A 51 -0.66 4.19 -0.65
CA GLY A 51 -0.14 5.07 -1.71
C GLY A 51 1.32 4.78 -2.08
N GLY A 52 1.68 5.01 -3.35
CA GLY A 52 3.10 5.04 -3.73
C GLY A 52 3.82 6.23 -3.10
N LEU A 53 5.01 6.00 -2.53
CA LEU A 53 5.87 7.07 -2.01
C LEU A 53 6.78 7.58 -3.12
N TYR A 54 6.64 8.85 -3.46
CA TYR A 54 7.47 9.55 -4.44
C TYR A 54 8.11 10.79 -3.81
N ALA A 55 9.17 11.32 -4.43
CA ALA A 55 9.83 12.55 -3.94
C ALA A 55 8.87 13.74 -3.79
N SER A 56 7.81 13.79 -4.61
CA SER A 56 6.79 14.84 -4.54
C SER A 56 5.78 14.67 -3.41
N GLY A 57 5.53 13.44 -2.95
CA GLY A 57 4.52 13.12 -1.94
C GLY A 57 4.02 11.67 -2.01
N ILE A 58 2.95 11.41 -1.27
CA ILE A 58 2.23 10.13 -1.34
C ILE A 58 1.14 10.25 -2.40
N LEU A 59 1.10 9.30 -3.33
CA LEU A 59 0.13 9.32 -4.41
C LEU A 59 -1.30 9.18 -3.88
N GLY A 60 -2.15 10.17 -4.15
CA GLY A 60 -3.58 10.14 -3.87
C GLY A 60 -3.99 10.36 -2.40
N VAL A 61 -3.02 10.67 -1.54
CA VAL A 61 -3.24 10.90 -0.10
C VAL A 61 -4.20 12.04 0.21
N ASP A 62 -4.52 12.87 -0.78
CA ASP A 62 -5.47 13.95 -0.68
C ASP A 62 -6.89 13.48 -0.31
N LEU A 63 -7.24 12.22 -0.61
CA LEU A 63 -8.49 11.63 -0.11
C LEU A 63 -8.54 11.65 1.42
N ILE A 64 -7.43 11.30 2.09
CA ILE A 64 -7.34 11.27 3.55
C ILE A 64 -7.24 12.68 4.11
N THR A 65 -6.34 13.51 3.57
CA THR A 65 -6.10 14.83 4.14
C THR A 65 -7.30 15.78 4.00
N LYS A 66 -8.02 15.72 2.87
CA LYS A 66 -9.23 16.55 2.65
C LYS A 66 -10.42 16.11 3.50
N ASN A 67 -10.53 14.82 3.82
CA ASN A 67 -11.62 14.29 4.64
C ASN A 67 -11.26 14.16 6.12
N PHE A 68 -10.03 14.51 6.53
CA PHE A 68 -9.52 14.28 7.88
C PHE A 68 -10.45 14.78 8.99
N SER A 69 -11.03 15.98 8.85
CA SER A 69 -11.97 16.54 9.84
C SER A 69 -13.22 15.67 10.07
N ARG A 70 -13.58 14.82 9.10
CA ARG A 70 -14.75 13.92 9.14
C ARG A 70 -14.41 12.51 9.59
N ILE A 71 -13.12 12.13 9.50
CA ILE A 71 -12.65 10.77 9.82
C ILE A 71 -11.67 10.73 11.00
N ASN A 72 -11.31 11.87 11.59
CA ASN A 72 -10.34 11.92 12.68
C ASN A 72 -10.77 11.15 13.94
N ASN A 73 -12.05 10.86 14.12
CA ASN A 73 -12.56 10.01 15.19
C ASN A 73 -12.48 8.50 14.88
N LYS A 74 -12.21 8.13 13.62
CA LYS A 74 -12.06 6.74 13.16
C LYS A 74 -10.63 6.24 13.36
N ASN A 75 -10.41 4.95 13.10
CA ASN A 75 -9.07 4.37 13.04
C ASN A 75 -8.50 4.58 11.63
N ILE A 76 -7.42 5.35 11.52
CA ILE A 76 -6.81 5.68 10.23
C ILE A 76 -5.41 5.05 10.17
N VAL A 77 -5.19 4.25 9.14
CA VAL A 77 -3.89 3.66 8.81
C VAL A 77 -3.49 4.11 7.41
N VAL A 78 -2.25 4.56 7.24
CA VAL A 78 -1.68 4.88 5.94
C VAL A 78 -0.44 4.03 5.73
N PHE A 79 -0.41 3.22 4.67
CA PHE A 79 0.80 2.53 4.26
C PHE A 79 1.33 3.13 2.95
N THR A 80 2.64 3.21 2.85
CA THR A 80 3.32 3.74 1.68
C THR A 80 4.24 2.70 1.08
N VAL A 81 4.33 2.65 -0.25
CA VAL A 81 5.21 1.69 -0.95
C VAL A 81 6.21 2.44 -1.81
N GLY A 82 7.50 2.21 -1.61
CA GLY A 82 8.54 2.94 -2.35
C GLY A 82 9.92 2.30 -2.30
N LEU A 83 10.87 2.97 -2.98
CA LEU A 83 12.27 2.54 -3.05
C LEU A 83 13.12 2.98 -1.85
N ALA A 84 12.54 3.73 -0.90
CA ALA A 84 13.20 4.01 0.36
C ALA A 84 13.27 2.72 1.20
N ASP A 85 14.29 2.63 2.04
CA ASP A 85 14.43 1.54 2.99
C ASP A 85 13.44 1.77 4.16
N PRO A 86 12.52 0.83 4.44
CA PRO A 86 11.60 0.90 5.58
C PRO A 86 12.29 1.08 6.93
N ASP A 87 13.52 0.57 7.09
CA ASP A 87 14.25 0.63 8.35
C ASP A 87 14.97 1.98 8.53
N ILE A 88 15.08 2.79 7.45
CA ILE A 88 15.77 4.08 7.46
C ILE A 88 14.74 5.21 7.35
N LYS A 89 14.09 5.52 8.49
CA LYS A 89 13.03 6.54 8.60
C LYS A 89 13.38 7.91 7.99
N SER A 90 14.63 8.33 8.10
CA SER A 90 15.10 9.62 7.55
C SER A 90 14.92 9.74 6.03
N GLN A 91 14.79 8.62 5.31
CA GLN A 91 14.58 8.61 3.86
C GLN A 91 13.15 8.98 3.45
N PHE A 92 12.15 8.75 4.30
CA PHE A 92 10.74 8.98 3.95
C PHE A 92 9.99 9.91 4.89
N GLU A 93 10.44 10.08 6.14
CA GLU A 93 9.82 11.01 7.10
C GLU A 93 9.63 12.44 6.57
N PRO A 94 10.59 13.06 5.84
CA PRO A 94 10.39 14.39 5.28
C PRO A 94 9.21 14.47 4.32
N ILE A 95 8.96 13.39 3.57
CA ILE A 95 7.83 13.29 2.64
C ILE A 95 6.54 13.14 3.44
N ILE A 96 6.52 12.32 4.49
CA ILE A 96 5.36 12.19 5.38
C ILE A 96 4.99 13.54 6.00
N LYS A 97 5.96 14.26 6.58
CA LYS A 97 5.76 15.59 7.19
C LYS A 97 5.28 16.66 6.21
N LYS A 98 5.60 16.50 4.92
CA LYS A 98 5.08 17.38 3.85
C LYS A 98 3.60 17.11 3.54
N ASN A 99 3.12 15.89 3.72
CA ASN A 99 1.74 15.50 3.37
C ASN A 99 0.77 15.60 4.56
N PHE A 100 1.25 15.46 5.80
CA PHE A 100 0.42 15.43 6.99
C PHE A 100 0.85 16.48 8.01
N THR A 101 -0.13 17.18 8.60
CA THR A 101 0.11 18.07 9.73
C THR A 101 0.52 17.28 10.98
N ASP A 102 1.09 17.95 11.98
CA ASP A 102 1.45 17.29 13.26
C ASP A 102 0.25 16.64 13.97
N GLU A 103 -0.93 17.25 13.83
CA GLU A 103 -2.18 16.68 14.35
C GLU A 103 -2.54 15.37 13.62
N MET A 104 -2.47 15.37 12.29
CA MET A 104 -2.72 14.19 11.48
C MET A 104 -1.72 13.07 11.80
N GLN A 105 -0.44 13.40 11.94
CA GLN A 105 0.61 12.41 12.27
C GLN A 105 0.41 11.77 13.65
N LYS A 106 -0.19 12.48 14.61
CA LYS A 106 -0.54 11.90 15.91
C LYS A 106 -1.74 10.96 15.85
N ARG A 107 -2.61 11.11 14.84
CA ARG A 107 -3.86 10.36 14.72
C ARG A 107 -3.80 9.21 13.71
N ILE A 108 -2.92 9.31 12.73
CA ILE A 108 -2.77 8.35 11.64
C ILE A 108 -1.59 7.42 11.96
N ASN A 109 -1.83 6.12 11.90
CA ASN A 109 -0.75 5.13 11.98
C ASN A 109 -0.11 4.98 10.60
N ILE A 110 1.16 5.36 10.46
CA ILE A 110 1.85 5.40 9.17
C ILE A 110 2.92 4.30 9.09
N PHE A 111 2.86 3.51 8.01
CA PHE A 111 3.81 2.43 7.73
C PHE A 111 4.48 2.64 6.37
N HIS A 112 5.77 2.30 6.27
CA HIS A 112 6.50 2.27 5.00
C HIS A 112 6.83 0.83 4.64
N LEU A 113 6.56 0.45 3.39
CA LEU A 113 6.78 -0.87 2.85
C LEU A 113 7.72 -0.78 1.66
N ARG A 114 8.60 -1.77 1.54
CA ARG A 114 9.56 -1.82 0.44
C ARG A 114 8.85 -2.16 -0.87
N GLY A 115 8.95 -1.27 -1.85
CA GLY A 115 8.57 -1.56 -3.22
C GLY A 115 9.57 -2.49 -3.90
N GLY A 116 9.07 -3.40 -4.74
CA GLY A 116 9.93 -4.22 -5.58
C GLY A 116 10.53 -3.41 -6.73
N ASN A 117 11.74 -3.78 -7.16
CA ASN A 117 12.17 -3.54 -8.53
C ASN A 117 11.47 -4.61 -9.37
N LYS A 118 10.78 -4.23 -10.45
CA LYS A 118 10.09 -5.16 -11.36
C LYS A 118 10.97 -6.39 -11.68
N LEU A 119 10.75 -7.52 -11.02
CA LEU A 119 11.31 -8.80 -11.45
C LEU A 119 10.46 -9.24 -12.63
N GLN A 120 11.01 -9.08 -13.84
CA GLN A 120 10.46 -9.69 -15.03
C GLN A 120 10.53 -11.22 -14.86
N GLY A 121 9.39 -11.88 -15.02
CA GLY A 121 9.30 -13.32 -15.20
C GLY A 121 9.63 -14.13 -13.96
N VAL A 122 8.58 -14.51 -13.23
CA VAL A 122 8.58 -15.85 -12.61
C VAL A 122 8.52 -16.82 -13.80
N GLY A 123 9.67 -17.13 -14.37
CA GLY A 123 9.79 -18.24 -15.32
C GLY A 123 9.39 -19.50 -14.57
N ASN A 124 8.30 -20.13 -15.00
CA ASN A 124 7.96 -21.49 -14.62
C ASN A 124 9.20 -22.37 -14.74
N CYS A 125 9.79 -22.76 -13.61
CA CYS A 125 10.68 -23.92 -13.60
C CYS A 125 9.80 -25.15 -13.40
N SER A 126 9.04 -25.49 -14.44
CA SER A 126 8.30 -26.73 -14.55
C SER A 126 9.06 -27.67 -15.49
N GLN A 127 9.61 -28.71 -14.89
CA GLN A 127 10.01 -30.01 -15.45
C GLN A 127 11.05 -30.06 -16.60
N GLY A 128 12.17 -30.69 -16.29
CA GLY A 128 12.98 -31.44 -17.24
C GLY A 128 13.34 -32.78 -16.62
N ASN A 129 12.51 -33.78 -16.88
CA ASN A 129 12.87 -35.19 -16.75
C ASN A 129 13.38 -35.62 -18.14
N ASP A 130 14.68 -35.85 -18.29
CA ASP A 130 15.20 -36.68 -19.38
C ASP A 130 16.38 -37.55 -18.91
N GLY A 131 16.07 -38.83 -18.72
CA GLY A 131 17.10 -39.84 -18.85
C GLY A 131 17.51 -39.95 -20.31
N SER A 132 18.80 -39.89 -20.61
CA SER A 132 19.44 -40.81 -21.56
C SER A 132 20.96 -40.62 -21.61
N SER A 133 21.63 -41.74 -21.35
CA SER A 133 22.92 -42.22 -21.87
C SER A 133 23.59 -41.40 -22.99
N GLN A 134 24.92 -41.18 -22.89
CA GLN A 134 25.97 -41.79 -23.74
C GLN A 134 27.33 -41.04 -23.61
N ILE A 135 28.34 -41.77 -23.12
CA ILE A 135 29.75 -41.93 -23.58
C ILE A 135 30.55 -40.74 -24.16
N LEU A 136 31.74 -40.46 -23.57
CA LEU A 136 33.12 -40.57 -24.13
C LEU A 136 34.09 -39.52 -23.55
N GLY A 137 35.27 -40.00 -23.12
CA GLY A 137 36.41 -39.22 -22.62
C GLY A 137 37.28 -40.06 -21.70
#